data_AF-E2BB93-F1
#
_entry.id   AF-E2BB93-F1
#
_cell.length_a   1.000
_cell.length_b   1.000
_cell.length_c   1.000
_cell.angle_alpha   90.00
_cell.angle_beta   90.00
_cell.angle_gamma   90.00
#
_symmetry.space_group_name_H-M   'P 1'
#
loop_
_entity.id
_entity.type
_entity.pdbx_description
1 polymer ?
#
loop_
_entity_poly.entity_id
_entity_poly.type
_entity_poly.pdbx_seq_one_letter_code
_entity_poly.pdbx_strand_id
1 'polypeptide(L)'
;PDDLQIREIRRSSGGLGAAWVQCPLAPAQKQLAAGGLVVGWARASIRVLEDRPIQCFKCLRYVHMAVTCQTDNGLAGRCFRCGRAGHVAKGFTEVVRCPLCQYEGKKADHRMGGPACKTVPRAASKRGAPTSKSKRR
;
A
#
# COMPACT_ATOMS: atom_id res chain seq x y z
N PRO A 1 -25.54 8.13 -13.89
CA PRO A 1 -24.15 8.34 -14.34
C PRO A 1 -23.18 8.56 -13.15
N ASP A 2 -23.53 8.01 -11.99
CA ASP A 2 -23.21 8.62 -10.68
C ASP A 2 -22.42 7.69 -9.74
N ASP A 3 -21.97 6.53 -10.22
CA ASP A 3 -21.27 5.55 -9.37
C ASP A 3 -19.74 5.72 -9.37
N LEU A 4 -19.24 6.92 -9.69
CA LEU A 4 -17.81 7.21 -9.73
C LEU A 4 -17.37 7.95 -8.47
N GLN A 5 -16.72 7.25 -7.53
CA GLN A 5 -16.14 7.89 -6.35
C GLN A 5 -14.63 8.06 -6.51
N ILE A 6 -14.18 9.30 -6.59
CA ILE A 6 -12.76 9.65 -6.68
C ILE A 6 -12.27 10.12 -5.32
N ARG A 7 -11.21 9.49 -4.81
CA ARG A 7 -10.50 9.95 -3.60
C ARG A 7 -9.46 11.01 -3.94
N GLU A 8 -9.01 11.73 -2.91
CA GLU A 8 -7.98 12.76 -3.02
C GLU A 8 -6.73 12.30 -3.81
N ILE A 9 -6.22 13.18 -4.66
CA ILE A 9 -5.01 12.95 -5.45
C ILE A 9 -3.80 13.05 -4.52
N ARG A 10 -3.16 11.91 -4.27
CA ARG A 10 -1.87 11.86 -3.57
C ARG A 10 -0.75 12.28 -4.50
N ARG A 11 -0.15 13.43 -4.21
CA ARG A 11 1.05 13.93 -4.91
C ARG A 11 2.29 13.22 -4.37
N SER A 12 3.11 12.69 -5.28
CA SER A 12 4.43 12.17 -4.97
C SER A 12 5.48 13.27 -5.15
N SER A 13 6.63 13.14 -4.49
CA SER A 13 7.74 14.10 -4.58
C SER A 13 8.29 14.28 -6.00
N GLY A 14 8.05 13.33 -6.91
CA GLY A 14 8.43 13.41 -8.33
C GLY A 14 7.46 14.17 -9.24
N GLY A 15 6.54 14.98 -8.68
CA GLY A 15 5.59 15.81 -9.45
C GLY A 15 4.37 15.07 -10.01
N LEU A 16 4.38 13.73 -10.02
CA LEU A 16 3.23 12.91 -10.42
C LEU A 16 2.23 12.75 -9.27
N GLY A 17 0.94 12.67 -9.61
CA GLY A 17 -0.16 12.41 -8.68
C GLY A 17 -0.85 11.06 -8.95
N ALA A 18 -1.41 10.45 -7.92
CA ALA A 18 -2.25 9.25 -8.04
C ALA A 18 -3.53 9.40 -7.22
N ALA A 19 -4.67 9.00 -7.79
CA ALA A 19 -5.95 8.95 -7.10
C ALA A 19 -6.55 7.55 -7.19
N TRP A 20 -7.32 7.19 -6.16
CA TRP A 20 -8.15 5.99 -6.20
C TRP A 20 -9.52 6.36 -6.75
N VAL A 21 -9.98 5.59 -7.72
CA VAL A 21 -11.30 5.73 -8.31
C VAL A 21 -12.05 4.43 -8.08
N GLN A 22 -13.18 4.50 -7.40
CA GLN A 22 -14.14 3.41 -7.30
C GLN A 22 -15.19 3.62 -8.38
N CYS A 23 -15.41 2.62 -9.20
CA CYS A 23 -16.36 2.67 -10.31
C CYS A 23 -17.00 1.30 -10.55
N PRO A 24 -18.14 1.24 -11.25
CA PRO A 24 -18.73 -0.02 -11.66
C PRO A 24 -17.80 -0.83 -12.56
N LEU A 25 -17.94 -2.16 -12.53
CA LEU A 25 -17.04 -3.10 -13.20
C LEU A 25 -16.93 -2.85 -14.71
N ALA A 26 -18.06 -2.59 -15.39
CA ALA A 26 -18.10 -2.43 -16.84
C ALA A 26 -17.25 -1.24 -17.36
N PRO A 27 -17.38 -0.01 -16.81
CA PRO A 27 -16.46 1.09 -17.14
C PRO A 27 -15.00 0.80 -16.76
N ALA A 28 -14.76 0.15 -15.62
CA ALA A 28 -13.41 -0.17 -15.16
C ALA A 28 -12.64 -1.06 -16.14
N GLN A 29 -13.31 -2.10 -16.67
CA GLN A 29 -12.71 -3.04 -17.62
C GLN A 29 -12.32 -2.36 -18.93
N LYS A 30 -13.17 -1.47 -19.47
CA LYS A 30 -12.87 -0.71 -20.69
C LYS A 30 -11.64 0.18 -20.51
N GLN A 31 -11.55 0.86 -19.38
CA GLN A 31 -10.43 1.74 -19.05
C GLN A 31 -9.13 0.97 -18.79
N LEU A 32 -9.24 -0.23 -18.20
CA LEU A 32 -8.10 -1.11 -17.99
C LEU A 32 -7.56 -1.65 -19.32
N ALA A 33 -8.44 -2.07 -20.23
CA ALA A 33 -8.07 -2.54 -21.57
C ALA A 33 -7.38 -1.43 -22.40
N ALA A 34 -7.81 -0.17 -22.22
CA ALA A 34 -7.16 0.98 -22.84
C ALA A 34 -5.75 1.28 -22.27
N GLY A 35 -5.38 0.68 -21.13
CA GLY A 35 -4.05 0.81 -20.52
C GLY A 35 -3.77 2.17 -19.88
N GLY A 36 -4.77 3.04 -19.78
CA GLY A 36 -4.67 4.38 -19.21
C GLY A 36 -5.63 5.38 -19.82
N LEU A 37 -5.71 6.56 -19.19
CA LEU A 37 -6.49 7.70 -19.65
C LEU A 37 -5.55 8.83 -20.08
N VAL A 38 -5.88 9.49 -21.19
CA VAL A 38 -5.21 10.74 -21.58
C VAL A 38 -6.05 11.91 -21.08
N VAL A 39 -5.44 12.81 -20.31
CA VAL A 39 -6.05 14.03 -19.79
C VAL A 39 -5.24 15.21 -20.32
N GLY A 40 -5.73 15.85 -21.38
CA GLY A 40 -4.98 16.86 -22.13
C GLY A 40 -3.67 16.29 -22.66
N TRP A 41 -2.55 16.86 -22.22
CA TRP A 41 -1.18 16.44 -22.61
C TRP A 41 -0.60 15.33 -21.73
N ALA A 42 -1.30 14.95 -20.66
CA ALA A 42 -0.82 13.99 -19.66
C ALA A 42 -1.42 12.60 -19.88
N ARG A 43 -0.61 11.56 -19.71
CA ARG A 43 -1.06 10.16 -19.73
C ARG A 43 -1.09 9.61 -18.30
N ALA A 44 -2.27 9.22 -17.84
CA ALA A 44 -2.49 8.58 -16.54
C ALA A 44 -2.61 7.06 -16.72
N SER A 45 -1.69 6.30 -16.12
CA SER A 45 -1.76 4.83 -16.15
C SER A 45 -2.79 4.32 -15.13
N ILE A 46 -3.71 3.48 -15.58
CA ILE A 46 -4.72 2.84 -14.71
C ILE A 46 -4.22 1.43 -14.38
N ARG A 47 -4.32 1.04 -13.10
CA ARG A 47 -3.97 -0.31 -12.63
C ARG A 47 -5.06 -0.79 -11.68
N VAL A 48 -5.43 -2.06 -11.80
CA VAL A 48 -6.32 -2.70 -10.83
C VAL A 48 -5.59 -2.79 -9.50
N LEU A 49 -6.28 -2.41 -8.44
CA LEU A 49 -5.79 -2.63 -7.09
C LEU A 49 -6.10 -4.07 -6.69
N GLU A 50 -5.08 -4.84 -6.32
CA GLU A 50 -5.26 -6.18 -5.79
C GLU A 50 -5.99 -6.13 -4.44
N ASP A 51 -6.71 -7.20 -4.12
CA ASP A 51 -7.38 -7.33 -2.82
C ASP A 51 -6.35 -7.16 -1.70
N ARG A 52 -6.59 -6.12 -0.89
CA ARG A 52 -5.72 -5.85 0.25
C ARG A 52 -6.05 -6.87 1.35
N PRO A 53 -5.08 -7.65 1.82
CA PRO A 53 -5.31 -8.63 2.87
C PRO A 53 -5.81 -7.93 4.14
N ILE A 54 -6.76 -8.56 4.81
CA ILE A 54 -7.28 -8.10 6.10
C ILE A 54 -6.12 -8.06 7.10
N GLN A 55 -5.95 -6.92 7.76
CA GLN A 55 -4.94 -6.70 8.79
C GLN A 55 -5.61 -6.44 10.14
N CYS A 56 -5.20 -7.18 11.16
CA CYS A 56 -5.66 -7.01 12.52
C CYS A 56 -5.00 -5.78 13.15
N PHE A 57 -5.77 -4.80 13.59
CA PHE A 57 -5.22 -3.60 14.25
C PHE A 57 -4.74 -3.86 15.70
N LYS A 58 -5.10 -5.00 16.31
CA LYS A 58 -4.68 -5.37 17.67
C LYS A 58 -3.28 -5.99 17.70
N CYS A 59 -3.04 -7.02 16.89
CA CYS A 59 -1.76 -7.75 16.84
C CYS A 59 -0.92 -7.43 15.60
N LEU A 60 -1.44 -6.61 14.67
CA LEU A 60 -0.82 -6.19 13.41
C LEU A 60 -0.61 -7.32 12.38
N ARG A 61 -1.01 -8.56 12.70
CA ARG A 61 -0.95 -9.71 11.78
C ARG A 61 -2.04 -9.63 10.71
N TYR A 62 -1.82 -10.35 9.62
CA TYR A 62 -2.82 -10.49 8.57
C TYR A 62 -3.73 -11.71 8.85
N VAL A 63 -4.80 -11.86 8.07
CA VAL A 63 -5.84 -12.93 8.13
C VAL A 63 -7.09 -12.57 8.92
N HIS A 64 -7.00 -11.85 10.04
CA HIS A 64 -8.15 -11.60 10.92
C HIS A 64 -8.34 -10.12 11.28
N MET A 65 -9.53 -9.78 11.80
CA MET A 65 -9.87 -8.43 12.29
C MET A 65 -9.63 -8.32 13.79
N ALA A 66 -9.58 -7.09 14.31
CA ALA A 66 -9.36 -6.86 15.75
C ALA A 66 -10.44 -7.51 16.64
N VAL A 67 -11.68 -7.59 16.16
CA VAL A 67 -12.82 -8.17 16.88
C VAL A 67 -12.64 -9.68 17.12
N THR A 68 -12.02 -10.39 16.19
CA THR A 68 -11.78 -11.84 16.28
C THR A 68 -10.39 -12.18 16.82
N CYS A 69 -9.65 -11.18 17.29
CA CYS A 69 -8.27 -11.34 17.74
C CYS A 69 -8.22 -11.88 19.18
N GLN A 70 -7.74 -13.12 19.33
CA GLN A 70 -7.53 -13.77 20.62
C GLN A 70 -6.19 -13.39 21.30
N THR A 71 -5.42 -12.48 20.72
CA THR A 71 -4.11 -12.10 21.29
C THR A 71 -4.29 -11.05 22.38
N ASP A 72 -3.79 -11.32 23.59
CA ASP A 72 -3.82 -10.38 24.71
C ASP A 72 -2.68 -9.35 24.64
N ASN A 73 -1.49 -9.79 24.23
CA ASN A 73 -0.32 -8.92 24.05
C ASN A 73 -0.28 -8.31 22.64
N GLY A 74 -1.14 -7.32 22.40
CA GLY A 74 -1.21 -6.59 21.14
C GLY A 74 -0.03 -5.65 20.88
N LEU A 75 0.20 -5.35 19.61
CA LEU A 75 1.04 -4.24 19.16
C LEU A 75 0.21 -2.96 18.92
N ALA A 76 -1.05 -2.96 19.38
CA ALA A 76 -1.97 -1.82 19.34
C ALA A 76 -1.36 -0.59 20.02
N GLY A 77 -1.62 0.59 19.47
CA GLY A 77 -1.12 1.85 20.02
C GLY A 77 0.38 2.12 19.83
N ARG A 78 1.12 1.23 19.16
CA ARG A 78 2.52 1.47 18.77
C ARG A 78 2.60 2.23 17.45
N CYS A 79 3.59 3.09 17.34
CA CYS A 79 3.88 3.81 16.11
C CYS A 79 4.22 2.84 14.98
N PHE A 80 3.48 2.92 13.87
CA PHE A 80 3.71 2.09 12.68
C PHE A 80 5.08 2.33 12.01
N ARG A 81 5.80 3.40 12.37
CA ARG A 81 7.11 3.74 11.80
C ARG A 81 8.27 3.19 12.62
N CYS A 82 8.25 3.29 13.95
CA CYS A 82 9.39 2.90 14.80
C CYS A 82 9.04 1.87 15.89
N GLY A 83 7.76 1.52 16.07
CA GLY A 83 7.31 0.49 17.00
C GLY A 83 7.26 0.88 18.48
N ARG A 84 7.56 2.14 18.83
CA ARG A 84 7.40 2.66 20.20
C ARG A 84 5.98 3.14 20.46
N ALA A 85 5.54 3.10 21.72
CA ALA A 85 4.28 3.70 22.16
C ALA A 85 4.42 5.22 22.37
N GLY A 86 3.30 5.92 22.51
CA GLY A 86 3.28 7.34 22.91
C GLY A 86 3.35 8.36 21.77
N HIS A 87 3.36 7.94 20.50
CA HIS A 87 3.24 8.86 19.37
C HIS A 87 2.63 8.23 18.12
N VAL A 88 2.10 9.09 17.26
CA VAL A 88 1.60 8.75 15.92
C VAL A 88 2.71 8.99 14.90
N ALA A 89 2.81 8.15 13.87
CA ALA A 89 3.87 8.21 12.85
C ALA A 89 3.92 9.51 12.00
N LYS A 90 2.97 10.43 12.17
CA LYS A 90 2.86 11.67 11.39
C LYS A 90 3.84 12.70 11.96
N GLY A 91 4.89 13.04 11.19
CA GLY A 91 5.85 14.09 11.54
C GLY A 91 7.16 13.61 12.18
N PHE A 92 7.26 12.35 12.60
CA PHE A 92 8.50 11.82 13.18
C PHE A 92 9.44 11.22 12.12
N THR A 93 10.72 11.59 12.20
CA THR A 93 11.83 11.16 11.34
C THR A 93 12.71 10.08 11.97
N GLU A 94 12.27 9.45 13.06
CA GLU A 94 13.01 8.36 13.68
C GLU A 94 13.29 7.18 12.73
N VAL A 95 14.32 6.42 13.10
CA VAL A 95 14.74 5.20 12.39
C VAL A 95 13.54 4.27 12.22
N VAL A 96 13.35 3.86 10.97
CA VAL A 96 12.21 3.03 10.59
C VAL A 96 12.43 1.61 11.11
N ARG A 97 11.50 1.14 11.94
CA ARG A 97 11.51 -0.19 12.52
C ARG A 97 10.13 -0.83 12.46
N CYS A 98 10.05 -2.08 12.00
CA CYS A 98 8.82 -2.84 11.90
C CYS A 98 8.48 -3.48 13.25
N PRO A 99 7.44 -3.03 13.98
CA PRO A 99 7.12 -3.61 15.29
C PRO A 99 6.71 -5.08 15.23
N LEU A 100 6.11 -5.53 14.12
CA LEU A 100 5.79 -6.94 13.89
C LEU A 100 7.04 -7.81 13.81
N CYS A 101 7.99 -7.44 12.94
CA CYS A 101 9.20 -8.21 12.77
C CYS A 101 10.08 -8.16 14.02
N GLN A 102 10.08 -7.05 14.74
CA GLN A 102 10.75 -6.95 16.04
C GLN A 102 10.12 -7.90 17.07
N TYR A 103 8.79 -7.98 17.12
CA TYR A 103 8.08 -8.92 18.00
C TYR A 103 8.34 -10.39 17.63
N GLU A 104 8.47 -10.68 16.34
CA GLU A 104 8.81 -12.02 15.83
C GLU A 104 10.31 -12.37 15.88
N GLY A 105 11.17 -11.48 16.40
CA GLY A 105 12.62 -11.71 16.46
C GLY A 105 13.34 -11.69 15.10
N LYS A 106 12.72 -11.13 14.05
CA LYS A 106 13.26 -11.02 12.70
C LYS A 106 13.93 -9.65 12.49
N LYS A 107 14.78 -9.54 11.46
CA LYS A 107 15.37 -8.25 11.04
C LYS A 107 14.27 -7.20 10.84
N ALA A 108 14.29 -6.15 11.66
CA ALA A 108 13.19 -5.19 11.77
C ALA A 108 13.50 -3.83 11.17
N ASP A 109 14.67 -3.61 10.57
CA ASP A 109 15.12 -2.32 10.01
C ASP A 109 14.45 -2.03 8.65
N HIS A 110 13.12 -2.00 8.65
CA HIS A 110 12.29 -1.74 7.51
C HIS A 110 10.91 -1.23 7.93
N ARG A 111 10.19 -0.62 6.98
CA ARG A 111 8.81 -0.17 7.20
C ARG A 111 7.84 -1.34 7.17
N MET A 112 6.95 -1.44 8.16
CA MET A 112 5.82 -2.38 8.14
C MET A 112 5.01 -2.22 6.84
N GLY A 113 4.64 -3.33 6.20
CA GLY A 113 3.89 -3.29 4.94
C GLY A 113 4.74 -2.98 3.70
N GLY A 114 6.01 -2.61 3.89
CA GLY A 114 6.94 -2.31 2.81
C GLY A 114 7.44 -3.56 2.09
N PRO A 115 8.18 -3.41 0.97
CA PRO A 115 8.69 -4.53 0.19
C PRO A 115 9.69 -5.42 0.93
N ALA A 116 10.39 -4.89 1.94
CA ALA A 116 11.29 -5.65 2.80
C ALA A 116 10.57 -6.40 3.95
N CYS A 117 9.26 -6.18 4.12
CA CYS A 117 8.49 -6.77 5.21
C CYS A 117 7.94 -8.14 4.81
N LYS A 118 8.52 -9.21 5.40
CA LYS A 118 8.14 -10.60 5.09
C LYS A 118 6.80 -11.04 5.70
N THR A 119 6.23 -10.25 6.61
CA THR A 119 4.96 -10.60 7.29
C THR A 119 3.74 -10.25 6.47
N VAL A 120 3.89 -9.48 5.39
CA VAL A 120 2.79 -9.14 4.49
C VAL A 120 2.52 -10.34 3.58
N PRO A 121 1.29 -10.89 3.55
CA PRO A 121 0.91 -11.84 2.52
C PRO A 121 0.90 -11.07 1.20
N ARG A 122 1.93 -11.31 0.39
CA ARG A 122 2.02 -10.73 -0.94
C ARG A 122 1.33 -11.69 -1.90
N ALA A 123 0.32 -11.20 -2.60
CA ALA A 123 0.04 -11.75 -3.92
C ALA A 123 1.34 -11.69 -4.72
N ALA A 124 1.68 -12.75 -5.45
CA ALA A 124 2.88 -12.80 -6.27
C ALA A 124 2.81 -11.66 -7.29
N SER A 125 3.44 -10.51 -6.97
CA SER A 125 3.49 -9.37 -7.86
C SER A 125 4.12 -9.85 -9.16
N LYS A 126 3.30 -9.94 -10.22
CA LYS A 126 3.81 -9.93 -11.58
C LYS A 126 4.46 -8.57 -11.75
N ARG A 127 5.74 -8.49 -11.40
CA ARG A 127 6.60 -7.36 -11.73
C ARG A 127 6.45 -7.16 -13.22
N GLY A 128 5.88 -6.01 -13.60
CA GLY A 128 5.90 -5.56 -14.98
C GLY A 128 7.33 -5.67 -15.52
N ALA A 129 7.43 -6.21 -16.73
CA ALA A 129 8.69 -6.44 -17.42
C ALA A 129 9.60 -5.20 -17.34
N PRO A 130 10.93 -5.40 -17.23
CA PRO A 130 11.86 -4.29 -17.32
C PRO A 130 11.65 -3.58 -18.67
N THR A 131 11.36 -2.28 -18.63
CA THR A 131 11.37 -1.46 -19.84
C THR A 131 12.78 -1.54 -20.43
N SER A 132 12.90 -2.17 -21.60
CA SER A 132 14.15 -2.24 -22.33
C SER A 132 14.69 -0.83 -22.54
N LYS A 133 15.95 -0.62 -22.16
CA LYS A 133 16.67 0.61 -22.46
C LYS A 133 16.75 0.75 -23.99
N SER A 134 15.94 1.64 -24.55
CA SER A 134 16.12 2.12 -25.92
C SER A 134 17.47 2.84 -25.98
N LYS A 135 18.43 2.21 -26.64
CA LYS A 135 19.75 2.76 -26.97
C LYS A 135 19.51 3.84 -28.03
N ARG A 136 19.57 5.12 -27.66
CA ARG A 136 19.60 6.21 -28.64
C ARG A 136 20.91 6.12 -29.42
N ARG A 137 20.78 6.12 -30.74
CA ARG A 137 21.85 6.26 -31.73
C ARG A 137 21.97 7.74 -32.09
#